data_AF-A0A0U5PCZ7-F1
#
_entry.id   AF-A0A0U5PCZ7-F1
#
_cell.length_a   1.000
_cell.length_b   1.000
_cell.length_c   1.000
_cell.angle_alpha   90.00
_cell.angle_beta   90.00
_cell.angle_gamma   90.00
#
_symmetry.space_group_name_H-M   'P 1'
#
loop_
_entity.id
_entity.type
_entity.pdbx_description
1 polymer ?
#
loop_
_entity_poly.entity_id
_entity_poly.type
_entity_poly.pdbx_seq_one_letter_code
_entity_poly.pdbx_strand_id
1 'polypeptide(L)'
;MEFTGDMIDRIDEMDNAIYQMCLVFLQLSNTDDLDSKFPWNIAIIQEIYDFTVEILRRNGYRVCDPCIESSGNGSRRFCEIKECGFSECKRHP
;
A
#
# COMPACT_ATOMS: atom_id res chain seq x y z
N MET A 1 -15.17 8.85 -9.02
CA MET A 1 -13.70 8.92 -9.05
C MET A 1 -13.24 7.57 -8.56
N GLU A 2 -12.52 6.87 -9.42
CA GLU A 2 -12.04 5.51 -9.20
C GLU A 2 -10.52 5.51 -9.33
N PHE A 3 -9.86 4.48 -8.81
CA PHE A 3 -8.43 4.28 -8.99
C PHE A 3 -8.09 4.07 -10.48
N THR A 4 -6.97 4.64 -10.93
CA THR A 4 -6.42 4.34 -12.27
C THR A 4 -5.73 2.97 -12.24
N GLY A 5 -5.46 2.39 -13.43
CA GLY A 5 -4.69 1.15 -13.52
C GLY A 5 -3.33 1.25 -12.82
N ASP A 6 -2.58 2.32 -13.09
CA ASP A 6 -1.28 2.57 -12.45
C ASP A 6 -1.35 2.74 -10.92
N MET A 7 -2.49 3.19 -10.38
CA MET A 7 -2.71 3.23 -8.93
C MET A 7 -2.96 1.84 -8.36
N ILE A 8 -3.76 1.03 -9.05
CA ILE A 8 -4.04 -0.37 -8.67
C ILE A 8 -2.75 -1.17 -8.70
N ASP A 9 -1.98 -1.09 -9.79
CA ASP A 9 -0.69 -1.78 -9.92
C ASP A 9 0.28 -1.39 -8.79
N ARG A 10 0.25 -0.13 -8.36
CA ARG A 10 1.07 0.33 -7.24
C ARG A 10 0.59 -0.22 -5.89
N ILE A 11 -0.72 -0.30 -5.68
CA ILE A 11 -1.29 -0.93 -4.47
C ILE A 11 -0.90 -2.40 -4.43
N ASP A 12 -1.08 -3.12 -5.54
CA ASP A 12 -0.70 -4.53 -5.67
C ASP A 12 0.79 -4.76 -5.41
N GLU A 13 1.67 -3.87 -5.89
CA GLU A 13 3.11 -3.92 -5.61
C GLU A 13 3.40 -3.85 -4.10
N MET A 14 2.71 -2.96 -3.38
CA MET A 14 2.90 -2.77 -1.95
C MET A 14 2.35 -3.93 -1.13
N ASP A 15 1.15 -4.42 -1.47
CA ASP A 15 0.55 -5.60 -0.83
C ASP A 15 1.44 -6.84 -0.99
N ASN A 16 1.98 -7.04 -2.20
CA ASN A 16 2.94 -8.12 -2.46
C ASN A 16 4.21 -7.96 -1.63
N ALA A 17 4.77 -6.75 -1.52
CA ALA A 17 5.96 -6.50 -0.71
C ALA A 17 5.74 -6.81 0.77
N ILE A 18 4.57 -6.43 1.32
CA ILE A 18 4.19 -6.74 2.71
C ILE A 18 4.00 -8.23 2.88
N TYR A 19 3.31 -8.90 1.97
CA TYR A 19 3.13 -10.35 2.03
C TYR A 19 4.48 -11.07 2.04
N GLN A 20 5.42 -10.68 1.16
CA GLN A 20 6.78 -11.25 1.14
C GLN A 20 7.55 -10.98 2.43
N MET A 21 7.42 -9.77 3.02
CA MET A 21 7.98 -9.48 4.33
C MET A 21 7.43 -10.46 5.38
N CYS A 22 6.11 -10.66 5.45
CA CYS A 22 5.49 -11.63 6.36
C CYS A 22 6.06 -13.04 6.17
N LEU A 23 6.26 -13.50 4.93
CA LEU A 23 6.88 -14.81 4.66
C LEU A 23 8.30 -14.89 5.22
N VAL A 24 9.11 -13.83 5.14
CA VAL A 24 10.45 -13.79 5.73
C VAL A 24 10.39 -13.91 7.25
N PHE A 25 9.53 -13.13 7.91
CA PHE A 25 9.40 -13.16 9.37
C PHE A 25 8.89 -14.52 9.89
N LEU A 26 8.00 -15.17 9.14
CA LEU A 26 7.46 -16.49 9.46
C LEU A 26 8.38 -17.65 9.02
N GLN A 27 9.52 -17.35 8.38
CA GLN A 27 10.45 -18.33 7.80
C GLN A 27 9.78 -19.26 6.76
N LEU A 28 8.87 -18.71 5.96
CA LEU A 28 8.09 -19.41 4.94
C LEU A 28 8.54 -19.11 3.50
N SER A 29 9.57 -18.30 3.28
CA SER A 29 9.98 -17.85 1.93
C SER A 29 10.29 -18.96 0.91
N ASN A 30 10.62 -20.18 1.35
CA ASN A 30 10.91 -21.34 0.48
C ASN A 30 9.91 -22.49 0.66
N THR A 31 8.71 -22.20 1.17
CA THR A 31 7.69 -23.20 1.46
C THR A 31 6.67 -23.26 0.32
N ASP A 32 6.30 -24.46 -0.12
CA ASP A 32 5.29 -24.67 -1.16
C ASP A 32 3.84 -24.75 -0.62
N ASP A 33 3.65 -24.80 0.71
CA ASP A 33 2.33 -24.93 1.38
C ASP A 33 1.77 -23.60 1.91
N LEU A 34 2.15 -22.47 1.30
CA LEU A 34 1.81 -21.11 1.78
C LEU A 34 0.31 -20.93 2.06
N ASP A 35 -0.57 -21.42 1.19
CA ASP A 35 -2.02 -21.31 1.36
C ASP A 35 -2.53 -21.95 2.66
N SER A 36 -1.83 -22.96 3.18
CA SER A 36 -2.19 -23.62 4.44
C SER A 36 -1.61 -22.94 5.68
N LYS A 37 -0.38 -22.40 5.58
CA LYS A 37 0.34 -21.81 6.71
C LYS A 37 0.11 -20.32 6.87
N PHE A 38 0.07 -19.58 5.77
CA PHE A 38 -0.14 -18.14 5.75
C PHE A 38 -0.77 -17.73 4.40
N PRO A 39 -2.08 -18.01 4.22
CA PRO A 39 -2.77 -17.64 2.98
C PRO A 39 -2.75 -16.13 2.76
N TRP A 40 -2.97 -15.72 1.51
CA TRP A 40 -3.19 -14.32 1.18
C TRP A 40 -4.43 -13.78 1.89
N ASN A 41 -4.21 -13.09 3.01
CA ASN A 41 -5.25 -12.49 3.83
C ASN A 41 -5.14 -10.97 3.76
N ILE A 42 -6.01 -10.37 2.95
CA ILE A 42 -5.99 -8.93 2.69
C ILE A 42 -6.20 -8.09 3.96
N ALA A 43 -6.93 -8.59 4.96
CA ALA A 43 -7.14 -7.86 6.21
C ALA A 43 -5.84 -7.75 7.01
N ILE A 44 -5.06 -8.83 7.09
CA ILE A 44 -3.75 -8.83 7.75
C ILE A 44 -2.76 -7.96 6.96
N ILE A 45 -2.74 -8.10 5.64
CA ILE A 45 -1.86 -7.31 4.77
C ILE A 45 -2.15 -5.82 4.92
N GLN A 46 -3.43 -5.42 4.90
CA GLN A 46 -3.84 -4.02 5.08
C GLN A 46 -3.48 -3.47 6.47
N GLU A 47 -3.63 -4.25 7.54
CA GLU A 47 -3.26 -3.79 8.89
C GLU A 47 -1.75 -3.50 8.99
N ILE A 48 -0.92 -4.36 8.39
CA ILE A 48 0.53 -4.16 8.33
C ILE A 48 0.88 -3.00 7.39
N TYR A 49 0.15 -2.85 6.28
CA TYR A 49 0.29 -1.74 5.35
C TYR A 49 0.11 -0.41 6.06
N ASP A 50 -1.03 -0.23 6.72
CA ASP A 50 -1.40 1.01 7.39
C ASP A 50 -0.37 1.36 8.48
N PHE A 51 0.04 0.36 9.26
CA PHE A 51 1.06 0.53 10.30
C PHE A 51 2.42 0.92 9.72
N THR A 52 2.83 0.30 8.60
CA THR A 52 4.10 0.60 7.92
C THR A 52 4.10 2.03 7.37
N VAL A 53 3.02 2.43 6.71
CA VAL A 53 2.83 3.79 6.20
C VAL A 53 2.88 4.82 7.34
N GLU A 54 2.19 4.55 8.46
CA GLU A 54 2.20 5.40 9.65
C GLU A 54 3.64 5.57 10.19
N ILE A 55 4.37 4.47 10.39
CA ILE A 55 5.75 4.51 10.91
C ILE A 55 6.65 5.33 10.00
N LEU A 56 6.60 5.11 8.70
CA LEU A 56 7.47 5.81 7.75
C LEU A 56 7.17 7.31 7.74
N ARG A 57 5.88 7.69 7.68
CA ARG A 57 5.45 9.09 7.74
C ARG A 57 5.86 9.75 9.05
N ARG A 58 5.69 9.07 10.20
CA ARG A 58 6.09 9.56 11.53
C ARG A 58 7.59 9.83 11.64
N ASN A 59 8.40 9.09 10.90
CA ASN A 59 9.86 9.27 10.84
C ASN A 59 10.31 10.22 9.71
N GLY A 60 9.39 10.96 9.09
CA GLY A 60 9.70 11.98 8.09
C GLY A 60 9.89 11.46 6.67
N TYR A 61 9.68 10.16 6.43
CA TYR A 61 9.71 9.61 5.08
C TYR A 61 8.38 9.86 4.37
N ARG A 62 8.48 10.23 3.08
CA ARG A 62 7.31 10.36 2.22
C ARG A 62 7.01 9.02 1.58
N VAL A 63 5.75 8.59 1.64
CA VAL A 63 5.31 7.29 1.15
C VAL A 63 4.29 7.49 0.04
N CYS A 64 4.55 6.87 -1.11
CA CYS A 64 3.62 6.85 -2.22
C CYS A 64 2.62 5.71 -2.05
N ASP A 65 1.56 6.04 -1.33
CA ASP A 65 0.39 5.25 -0.99
C ASP A 65 -0.81 5.89 -1.71
N PRO A 66 -1.18 5.42 -2.91
CA PRO A 66 -2.27 6.03 -3.69
C PRO A 66 -3.60 5.89 -2.96
N CYS A 67 -4.31 7.01 -2.76
CA CYS A 67 -5.60 7.01 -2.10
C CYS A 67 -6.59 7.98 -2.79
N ILE A 68 -7.88 7.76 -2.51
CA ILE A 68 -8.95 8.70 -2.86
C ILE A 68 -9.53 9.24 -1.56
N GLU A 69 -9.19 10.49 -1.24
CA GLU A 69 -9.68 11.13 -0.01
C GLU A 69 -11.07 11.72 -0.24
N SER A 70 -11.98 11.46 0.70
CA SER A 70 -13.23 12.23 0.81
C SER A 70 -13.04 13.38 1.78
N SER A 71 -13.21 14.61 1.29
CA SER A 71 -13.29 15.80 2.14
C SER A 71 -14.63 15.86 2.87
N GLY A 72 -14.68 16.56 4.01
CA GLY A 72 -15.89 16.69 4.84
C GLY A 72 -17.10 17.34 4.15
N ASN A 73 -16.90 17.96 2.98
CA ASN A 73 -17.96 18.50 2.10
C ASN A 73 -18.43 17.50 1.02
N GLY A 74 -17.96 16.25 1.05
CA GLY A 74 -18.28 15.21 0.08
C GLY A 74 -17.46 15.24 -1.21
N SER A 75 -16.51 16.17 -1.38
CA SER A 75 -15.63 16.16 -2.56
C SER A 75 -14.59 15.05 -2.44
N ARG A 76 -14.38 14.29 -3.51
CA ARG A 76 -13.34 13.27 -3.62
C ARG A 76 -12.15 13.80 -4.42
N ARG A 77 -10.91 13.55 -3.95
CA ARG A 77 -9.67 13.87 -4.68
C ARG A 77 -8.70 12.69 -4.64
N PHE A 78 -7.84 12.60 -5.65
CA PHE A 78 -6.64 11.77 -5.56
C PHE A 78 -5.66 12.36 -4.53
N CYS A 79 -4.74 11.54 -4.05
CA CYS A 79 -3.59 12.04 -3.30
C CYS A 79 -2.79 13.06 -4.12
N GLU A 80 -2.06 13.92 -3.44
CA GLU A 80 -1.28 14.99 -4.05
C GLU A 80 0.22 14.66 -4.07
N ILE A 81 0.93 15.21 -5.05
CA ILE A 81 2.39 15.04 -5.20
C ILE A 81 3.16 15.42 -3.92
N LYS A 82 2.70 16.45 -3.21
CA LYS A 82 3.31 16.91 -1.95
C LYS A 82 3.24 15.86 -0.82
N GLU A 83 2.29 14.93 -0.90
CA GLU A 83 2.04 13.89 0.11
C GLU A 83 2.94 12.67 -0.11
N CYS A 84 3.24 12.35 -1.36
CA CYS A 84 4.10 11.21 -1.74
C CYS A 84 5.55 11.61 -2.03
N GLY A 85 5.84 12.90 -2.20
CA GLY A 85 7.20 13.43 -2.28
C GLY A 85 7.88 13.39 -3.63
N PHE A 86 7.16 12.98 -4.67
CA PHE A 86 7.66 13.00 -6.03
C PHE A 86 7.72 14.44 -6.60
N SER A 87 8.44 14.62 -7.70
CA SER A 87 8.39 15.85 -8.50
C SER A 87 7.28 15.80 -9.56
N GLU A 88 6.90 14.59 -9.98
CA GLU A 88 5.82 14.31 -10.93
C GLU A 88 5.14 12.98 -10.58
N CYS A 89 3.83 12.85 -10.86
CA CYS A 89 3.09 11.59 -10.69
C CYS A 89 2.35 11.27 -11.98
N LYS A 90 2.67 10.12 -12.59
CA LYS A 90 2.00 9.61 -13.79
C LYS A 90 0.81 8.69 -13.47
N ARG A 91 0.55 8.44 -12.18
CA ARG A 91 -0.52 7.55 -11.72
C ARG A 91 -1.86 8.26 -11.58
N HIS A 92 -1.86 9.59 -11.52
CA HIS A 92 -3.09 10.39 -11.55
C HIS A 92 -3.44 10.77 -13.00
N PRO A 93 -4.72 11.01 -13.30
CA PRO A 93 -5.14 11.60 -14.58
C PRO A 93 -4.57 13.01 -14.82
#